data_AF-A0AAJ0HFP1-F1
#
_entry.id   AF-A0AAJ0HFP1-F1
#
_cell.length_a   1.000
_cell.length_b   1.000
_cell.length_c   1.000
_cell.angle_alpha   90.00
_cell.angle_beta   90.00
_cell.angle_gamma   90.00
#
_symmetry.space_group_name_H-M   'P 1'
#
loop_
_entity.id
_entity.type
_entity.pdbx_description
1 polymer ?
#
loop_
_entity_poly.entity_id
_entity_poly.type
_entity_poly.pdbx_seq_one_letter_code
_entity_poly.pdbx_strand_id
1 'polypeptide(L)'
;MADLCGYMGGKWRYIILKPGQTVFFMPGMVHFVFQVCESQTLALGGHILQWSDIRRWMEVVLAQMRNPAITNEDMKQSVLKYVCAVVMLVKARVEEGEVE
;
A
#
# COMPACT_ATOMS: atom_id res chain seq x y z
N MET A 1 27.74 1.75 -15.08
CA MET A 1 26.69 2.29 -14.19
C MET A 1 25.37 1.98 -14.89
N ALA A 2 24.59 1.03 -14.39
CA ALA A 2 23.34 0.64 -15.04
C ALA A 2 22.32 1.79 -14.90
N ASP A 3 21.65 2.12 -16.00
CA ASP A 3 20.60 3.13 -16.07
C ASP A 3 19.43 2.76 -15.15
N LEU A 4 19.33 3.45 -14.01
CA LEU A 4 18.25 3.33 -13.05
C LEU A 4 17.03 4.21 -13.42
N CYS A 5 17.08 4.97 -14.52
CA CYS A 5 16.07 5.99 -14.85
C CYS A 5 15.01 5.54 -15.88
N GLY A 6 15.01 4.28 -16.30
CA GLY A 6 14.30 3.88 -17.52
C GLY A 6 13.15 2.88 -17.38
N TYR A 7 12.47 2.74 -16.24
CA TYR A 7 11.27 1.87 -16.20
C TYR A 7 10.11 2.53 -16.98
N MET A 8 10.03 2.25 -18.28
CA MET A 8 8.94 2.66 -19.16
C MET A 8 7.87 1.57 -19.34
N GLY A 9 7.91 0.51 -18.53
CA GLY A 9 6.95 -0.59 -18.60
C GLY A 9 5.58 -0.24 -18.01
N GLY A 10 4.56 -1.00 -18.39
CA GLY A 10 3.22 -0.97 -17.79
C GLY A 10 2.24 0.03 -18.41
N LYS A 11 0.95 -0.16 -18.12
CA LYS A 11 -0.11 0.78 -18.50
C LYS A 11 -0.34 1.78 -17.36
N TRP A 12 0.12 3.00 -17.56
CA TRP A 12 -0.09 4.10 -16.61
C TRP A 12 -1.51 4.66 -16.75
N ARG A 13 -2.10 5.06 -15.62
CA ARG A 13 -3.38 5.77 -15.57
C ARG A 13 -3.19 7.03 -14.72
N TYR A 14 -3.64 8.17 -15.23
CA TYR A 14 -3.70 9.41 -14.47
C TYR A 14 -5.16 9.80 -14.28
N ILE A 15 -5.50 10.33 -13.10
CA ILE A 15 -6.83 10.80 -12.75
C ILE A 15 -6.66 12.09 -11.93
N ILE A 16 -7.47 13.11 -12.23
CA ILE A 16 -7.58 14.31 -11.40
C ILE A 16 -8.70 14.08 -10.40
N LEU A 17 -8.36 14.00 -9.12
CA LEU A 17 -9.34 13.89 -8.04
C LEU A 17 -9.97 15.26 -7.78
N LYS A 18 -11.30 15.32 -7.85
CA LYS A 18 -12.11 16.50 -7.53
C LYS A 18 -12.61 16.43 -6.08
N PRO A 19 -12.96 17.57 -5.46
CA PRO A 19 -13.55 17.59 -4.13
C PRO A 19 -14.75 16.63 -4.01
N GLY A 20 -14.80 15.87 -2.92
CA GLY A 20 -15.83 14.85 -2.67
C GLY A 20 -15.58 13.48 -3.30
N GLN A 21 -14.52 13.30 -4.10
CA GLN A 21 -14.16 11.99 -4.63
C GLN A 21 -13.24 11.22 -3.67
N THR A 22 -13.35 9.90 -3.72
CA THR A 22 -12.51 8.97 -2.95
C THR A 22 -11.76 8.05 -3.91
N VAL A 23 -10.53 7.71 -3.55
CA VAL A 23 -9.70 6.73 -4.25
C VAL A 23 -9.33 5.60 -3.31
N PHE A 24 -9.28 4.38 -3.83
CA PHE A 24 -8.86 3.20 -3.10
C PHE A 24 -7.69 2.54 -3.82
N PHE A 25 -6.58 2.32 -3.11
CA PHE A 25 -5.37 1.72 -3.65
C PHE A 25 -5.22 0.29 -3.14
N MET A 26 -5.13 -0.67 -4.06
CA MET A 26 -4.83 -2.05 -3.70
C MET A 26 -3.40 -2.19 -3.15
N PRO A 27 -3.12 -3.19 -2.30
CA PRO A 27 -1.77 -3.43 -1.79
C PRO A 27 -0.72 -3.54 -2.91
N GLY A 28 0.39 -2.81 -2.74
CA GLY A 28 1.49 -2.80 -3.72
C GLY A 28 1.20 -2.02 -5.01
N MET A 29 0.11 -1.25 -5.09
CA MET A 29 -0.12 -0.33 -6.21
C MET A 29 0.90 0.82 -6.17
N VAL A 30 1.79 0.85 -7.16
CA VAL A 30 2.72 1.97 -7.37
C VAL A 30 1.92 3.17 -7.86
N HIS A 31 2.01 4.29 -7.14
CA HIS A 31 1.29 5.51 -7.47
C HIS A 31 2.12 6.74 -7.07
N PHE A 32 1.81 7.86 -7.71
CA PHE A 32 2.39 9.17 -7.41
C PHE A 32 1.24 10.16 -7.23
N VAL A 33 1.36 11.01 -6.21
CA VAL A 33 0.35 12.03 -5.89
C VAL A 33 0.98 13.39 -6.09
N PHE A 34 0.32 14.22 -6.89
CA PHE A 34 0.73 15.59 -7.15
C PHE A 34 -0.43 16.52 -6.78
N GLN A 35 -0.11 17.67 -6.20
CA GLN A 35 -1.07 18.74 -6.01
C GLN A 35 -1.10 19.61 -7.29
N VAL A 36 -2.30 19.89 -7.79
CA VAL A 36 -2.47 20.85 -8.90
C VAL A 36 -2.35 22.27 -8.34
N CYS A 37 -1.55 23.12 -8.98
CA CYS A 37 -1.20 24.47 -8.49
C CYS A 37 -2.35 25.49 -8.46
N GLU A 38 -3.59 25.09 -8.76
CA GLU A 38 -4.73 25.99 -8.88
C GLU A 38 -5.34 26.36 -7.53
N SER A 39 -5.25 25.48 -6.52
CA SER A 39 -5.84 25.73 -5.20
C SER A 39 -5.18 24.91 -4.09
N GLN A 40 -5.36 25.35 -2.84
CA GLN A 40 -5.05 24.53 -1.67
C GLN A 40 -6.00 23.33 -1.60
N THR A 41 -5.47 22.16 -1.26
CA THR A 41 -6.23 20.91 -1.18
C THR A 41 -6.08 20.26 0.20
N LEU A 42 -7.16 19.68 0.71
CA LEU A 42 -7.15 18.83 1.90
C LEU A 42 -7.73 17.45 1.54
N ALA A 43 -7.05 16.39 1.95
CA ALA A 43 -7.54 15.02 1.84
C ALA A 43 -7.46 14.32 3.20
N LEU A 44 -8.45 13.48 3.50
CA LEU A 44 -8.44 12.58 4.64
C LEU A 44 -8.24 11.16 4.12
N GLY A 45 -7.35 10.41 4.76
CA GLY A 45 -6.98 9.07 4.31
C GLY A 45 -6.49 8.18 5.43
N GLY A 46 -6.31 6.91 5.10
CA GLY A 46 -5.80 5.89 6.00
C GLY A 46 -5.47 4.61 5.24
N HIS A 47 -5.03 3.60 5.97
CA HIS A 47 -4.69 2.28 5.44
C HIS A 47 -5.60 1.24 6.07
N ILE A 48 -6.04 0.26 5.25
CA ILE A 48 -6.80 -0.89 5.71
C ILE A 48 -6.12 -2.19 5.22
N LEU A 49 -6.21 -3.25 6.01
CA LEU A 49 -5.79 -4.59 5.63
C LEU A 49 -7.05 -5.44 5.40
N GLN A 50 -7.24 -5.92 4.17
CA GLN A 50 -8.37 -6.78 3.79
C GLN A 50 -7.94 -8.24 3.72
N TRP A 51 -8.84 -9.16 4.10
CA TRP A 51 -8.62 -10.60 4.01
C TRP A 51 -8.26 -11.06 2.59
N SER A 52 -8.97 -10.53 1.58
CA SER A 52 -8.81 -10.86 0.16
C SER A 52 -7.39 -10.66 -0.37
N ASP A 53 -6.64 -9.72 0.20
CA ASP A 53 -5.33 -9.32 -0.29
C ASP A 53 -4.20 -9.53 0.73
N ILE A 54 -4.46 -10.30 1.79
CA ILE A 54 -3.50 -10.52 2.87
C ILE A 54 -2.17 -11.08 2.36
N ARG A 55 -2.23 -12.01 1.39
CA ARG A 55 -1.04 -12.62 0.77
C ARG A 55 -0.22 -11.58 0.00
N ARG A 56 -0.88 -10.84 -0.89
CA ARG A 56 -0.24 -9.78 -1.70
C ARG A 56 0.36 -8.69 -0.81
N TRP A 57 -0.34 -8.32 0.26
CA TRP A 57 0.16 -7.35 1.21
C TRP A 57 1.42 -7.87 1.94
N MET A 58 1.44 -9.14 2.36
CA MET A 58 2.63 -9.74 2.97
C MET A 58 3.84 -9.76 2.02
N GLU A 59 3.63 -10.03 0.73
CA GLU A 59 4.69 -9.96 -0.28
C GLU A 59 5.31 -8.56 -0.37
N VAL A 60 4.48 -7.51 -0.30
CA VAL A 60 4.94 -6.11 -0.26
C VAL A 60 5.76 -5.84 0.99
N VAL A 61 5.29 -6.25 2.17
CA VAL A 61 6.04 -6.07 3.43
C VAL A 61 7.39 -6.77 3.37
N LEU A 62 7.45 -8.01 2.85
CA LEU A 62 8.70 -8.74 2.67
C LEU A 62 9.64 -8.03 1.69
N ALA A 63 9.12 -7.46 0.59
CA ALA A 63 9.91 -6.69 -0.35
C ALA A 63 10.50 -5.43 0.31
N GLN A 64 9.72 -4.70 1.10
CA GLN A 64 10.15 -3.52 1.84
C GLN A 64 11.19 -3.85 2.92
N MET A 65 11.06 -4.99 3.60
CA MET A 65 12.09 -5.47 4.54
C MET A 65 13.42 -5.79 3.85
N ARG A 66 13.36 -6.43 2.67
CA ARG A 66 14.55 -6.80 1.90
C ARG A 66 15.24 -5.57 1.28
N ASN A 67 14.46 -4.58 0.89
CA ASN A 67 14.98 -3.33 0.33
C ASN A 67 14.29 -2.11 0.99
N PRO A 68 14.81 -1.61 2.12
CA PRO A 68 14.21 -0.49 2.84
C PRO A 68 14.14 0.81 2.05
N ALA A 69 14.89 0.95 0.94
CA ALA A 69 14.88 2.17 0.13
C ALA A 69 13.60 2.35 -0.72
N ILE A 70 12.73 1.33 -0.80
CA ILE A 70 11.50 1.39 -1.61
C ILE A 70 10.27 1.87 -0.81
N THR A 71 10.45 2.24 0.46
CA THR A 71 9.37 2.69 1.34
C THR A 71 9.83 3.87 2.19
N ASN A 72 8.88 4.73 2.56
CA ASN A 72 9.11 5.81 3.52
C ASN A 72 8.97 5.33 4.97
N GLU A 73 8.48 4.10 5.16
CA GLU A 73 8.28 3.50 6.48
C GLU A 73 9.59 2.99 7.09
N ASP A 74 9.77 3.19 8.40
CA ASP A 74 10.85 2.53 9.13
C ASP A 74 10.48 1.05 9.37
N MET A 75 10.86 0.19 8.43
CA MET A 75 10.56 -1.24 8.48
C MET A 75 11.16 -1.94 9.70
N LYS A 76 12.21 -1.41 10.35
CA LYS A 76 12.74 -2.00 11.59
C LYS A 76 11.76 -1.87 12.75
N GLN A 77 10.98 -0.78 12.76
CA GLN A 77 9.99 -0.52 13.81
C GLN A 77 8.59 -1.00 13.41
N SER A 78 8.22 -0.84 12.14
CA SER A 78 6.84 -1.06 11.68
C SER A 78 6.51 -2.54 11.45
N VAL A 79 7.48 -3.40 11.14
CA VAL A 79 7.21 -4.79 10.75
C VAL A 79 6.48 -5.60 11.82
N LEU A 80 6.81 -5.40 13.10
CA LEU A 80 6.16 -6.12 14.19
C LEU A 80 4.68 -5.77 14.27
N LYS A 81 4.34 -4.50 14.10
CA LYS A 81 2.94 -4.02 14.08
C LYS A 81 2.18 -4.66 12.91
N TYR A 82 2.82 -4.74 11.75
CA TYR A 82 2.27 -5.32 10.54
C TYR A 82 1.99 -6.83 10.69
N VAL A 83 2.95 -7.58 11.22
CA VAL A 83 2.76 -9.03 11.48
C VAL A 83 1.67 -9.25 12.52
N CYS A 84 1.63 -8.46 13.60
CA CYS A 84 0.57 -8.54 14.60
C CYS A 84 -0.83 -8.32 13.99
N ALA A 85 -0.99 -7.33 13.10
CA ALA A 85 -2.26 -7.07 12.43
C ALA A 85 -2.71 -8.26 11.57
N VAL A 86 -1.79 -8.89 10.83
CA VAL A 86 -2.06 -10.12 10.06
C VAL A 86 -2.47 -11.26 10.98
N VAL A 87 -1.73 -11.48 12.07
CA VAL A 87 -2.04 -12.56 13.03
C VAL A 87 -3.43 -12.35 13.64
N MET A 88 -3.79 -11.12 14.01
CA MET A 88 -5.13 -10.82 14.53
C MET A 88 -6.21 -11.11 13.49
N LEU A 89 -6.01 -10.72 12.23
CA LEU A 89 -6.96 -10.96 11.16
C LEU A 89 -7.14 -12.45 10.87
N VAL A 90 -6.05 -13.21 10.83
CA VAL A 90 -6.09 -14.68 10.62
C VAL A 90 -6.79 -15.36 11.78
N LYS A 91 -6.48 -15.00 13.02
CA LYS A 91 -7.14 -15.58 14.20
C LYS A 91 -8.65 -15.34 14.18
N ALA A 92 -9.08 -14.12 13.90
CA ALA A 92 -10.50 -13.79 13.81
C ALA A 92 -11.23 -14.68 12.77
N ARG A 93 -10.63 -14.86 11.58
CA ARG A 93 -11.23 -15.72 10.53
C ARG A 93 -11.24 -17.21 10.88
N VAL A 94 -10.21 -17.69 11.57
CA VAL A 94 -10.17 -19.08 12.09
C VAL A 94 -11.27 -19.30 13.12
N GLU A 95 -11.48 -18.35 14.03
CA GLU A 95 -12.53 -18.41 15.05
C GLU A 95 -13.94 -18.35 14.44
N GLU A 96 -14.11 -17.60 13.34
CA GLU A 96 -15.37 -17.52 12.58
C GLU A 96 -15.63 -18.77 11.71
N GLY A 97 -14.66 -19.68 11.56
CA GLY A 97 -14.78 -20.88 10.72
C GLY A 97 -14.70 -20.59 9.22
N GLU A 98 -14.24 -19.41 8.82
CA GLU A 98 -14.19 -18.93 7.43
C GLU A 98 -12.78 -19.08 6.81
N VAL A 99 -12.12 -20.21 7.06
CA VAL A 99 -10.81 -20.51 6.48
C VAL A 99 -11.00 -21.54 5.37
N GLU A 100 -10.97 -21.08 4.11
CA GLU A 100 -10.88 -21.95 2.93
C GLU A 100 -9.51 -22.66 2.83
#